data_AF-X1UQC4-F1
#
_entry.id   AF-X1UQC4-F1
#
_cell.length_a   1.000
_cell.length_b   1.000
_cell.length_c   1.000
_cell.angle_alpha   90.00
_cell.angle_beta   90.00
_cell.angle_gamma   90.00
#
_symmetry.space_group_name_H-M   'P 1'
#
loop_
_entity.id
_entity.type
_entity.pdbx_description
1 polymer ?
#
loop_
_entity_poly.entity_id
_entity_poly.type
_entity_poly.pdbx_seq_one_letter_code
_entity_poly.pdbx_strand_id
1 'polypeptide(L)'
;MPAVSQALYVEGVAVGAAWQFSGRVFVEDPPASGNWRKATAGEVEVELKWLGEWWQIPKVLETKNTDASGNVDFVGSHDSDNYRMTAKHIQSKDEYALRIE
;
A
#
# COMPACT_ATOMS: atom_id res chain seq x y z
N MET A 1 4.61 17.44 10.14
CA MET A 1 3.99 16.24 9.53
C MET A 1 3.43 16.69 8.18
N PRO A 2 3.66 15.97 7.07
CA PRO A 2 3.12 16.39 5.78
C PRO A 2 1.60 16.43 5.88
N ALA A 3 0.98 17.53 5.43
CA ALA A 3 -0.46 17.64 5.35
C ALA A 3 -0.93 16.76 4.19
N VAL A 4 -1.15 15.49 4.48
CA VAL A 4 -1.77 14.55 3.54
C VAL A 4 -3.25 14.90 3.52
N SER A 5 -3.75 15.44 2.42
CA SER A 5 -5.16 15.84 2.25
C SER A 5 -6.10 14.64 2.03
N GLN A 6 -5.71 13.45 2.49
CA GLN A 6 -6.37 12.18 2.20
C GLN A 6 -6.54 11.41 3.51
N ALA A 7 -7.57 10.58 3.63
CA ALA A 7 -7.86 9.81 4.84
C ALA A 7 -7.09 8.47 4.94
N LEU A 8 -6.23 8.19 3.97
CA LEU A 8 -5.49 6.94 3.84
C LEU A 8 -4.04 7.23 3.43
N TYR A 9 -3.10 6.60 4.12
CA TYR A 9 -1.67 6.75 3.87
C TYR A 9 -0.97 5.40 3.92
N VAL A 10 -0.01 5.19 3.02
CA VAL A 10 0.79 3.96 2.95
C VAL A 10 2.26 4.31 2.85
N GLU A 11 3.05 3.76 3.77
CA GLU A 11 4.51 3.73 3.69
C GLU A 11 4.93 2.40 3.10
N GLY A 12 5.44 2.38 1.87
CA GLY A 12 6.05 1.20 1.26
C GLY A 12 7.58 1.29 1.32
N VAL A 13 8.24 0.19 1.68
CA VAL A 13 9.71 0.07 1.58
C VAL A 13 10.11 -1.30 1.05
N ALA A 14 11.16 -1.32 0.23
CA ALA A 14 11.83 -2.55 -0.18
C ALA A 14 12.69 -3.07 0.98
N VAL A 15 12.40 -4.28 1.47
CA VAL A 15 13.09 -4.92 2.59
C VAL A 15 13.97 -6.04 2.05
N GLY A 16 15.28 -5.95 2.28
CA GLY A 16 16.25 -6.91 1.75
C GLY A 16 16.70 -6.60 0.32
N ALA A 17 17.50 -7.48 -0.26
CA ALA A 17 18.30 -7.16 -1.44
C ALA A 17 17.54 -7.07 -2.80
N ALA A 18 16.18 -7.12 -2.85
CA ALA A 18 15.29 -6.67 -3.96
C ALA A 18 13.82 -7.18 -3.95
N TRP A 19 13.35 -8.06 -3.04
CA TRP A 19 12.14 -8.89 -3.32
C TRP A 19 11.04 -8.92 -2.24
N GLN A 20 11.19 -8.19 -1.14
CA GLN A 20 10.14 -8.09 -0.13
C GLN A 20 9.66 -6.65 -0.06
N PHE A 21 8.35 -6.46 -0.11
CA PHE A 21 7.74 -5.15 0.07
C PHE A 21 6.95 -5.17 1.37
N SER A 22 7.32 -4.29 2.30
CA SER A 22 6.52 -4.05 3.49
C SER A 22 5.79 -2.72 3.34
N GLY A 23 4.49 -2.74 3.57
CA GLY A 23 3.63 -1.57 3.65
C GLY A 23 3.19 -1.33 5.08
N ARG A 24 3.19 -0.07 5.54
CA ARG A 24 2.45 0.35 6.75
C ARG A 24 1.32 1.26 6.34
N VAL A 25 0.12 0.92 6.77
CA VAL A 25 -1.08 1.64 6.39
C VAL A 25 -1.64 2.39 7.59
N PHE A 26 -1.97 3.65 7.37
CA PHE A 26 -2.56 4.55 8.35
C PHE A 26 -3.88 5.09 7.83
N VAL A 27 -4.84 5.19 8.73
CA VAL A 27 -6.17 5.76 8.48
C VAL A 27 -6.41 6.90 9.45
N GLU A 28 -7.14 7.91 8.96
CA GLU A 28 -7.56 9.04 9.77
C GLU A 28 -8.85 8.69 10.52
N ASP A 29 -8.86 8.86 11.85
CA ASP A 29 -9.99 8.47 12.70
C ASP A 29 -10.30 9.51 13.81
N PRO A 30 -11.45 10.21 13.76
CA PRO A 30 -12.45 10.17 12.69
C PRO A 30 -11.96 10.88 11.40
N PRO A 31 -12.60 10.65 10.23
CA PRO A 31 -12.18 11.28 8.98
C PRO A 31 -12.14 12.82 9.07
N ALA A 32 -11.12 13.44 8.47
CA ALA A 32 -10.83 14.88 8.50
C ALA A 32 -10.54 15.47 9.90
N SER A 33 -10.19 14.65 10.89
CA SER A 33 -9.85 15.11 12.25
C SER A 33 -8.38 15.49 12.46
N GLY A 34 -7.49 15.11 11.56
CA GLY A 34 -6.03 15.16 11.69
C GLY A 34 -5.46 14.07 12.59
N ASN A 35 -6.27 13.17 13.15
CA ASN A 35 -5.82 12.09 14.02
C ASN A 35 -5.54 10.82 13.21
N TRP A 36 -4.27 10.43 13.15
CA TRP A 36 -3.83 9.28 12.38
C TRP A 36 -3.59 8.08 13.30
N ARG A 37 -4.16 6.94 12.93
CA ARG A 37 -3.87 5.65 13.56
C ARG A 37 -3.46 4.63 12.51
N LYS A 38 -2.82 3.56 12.97
CA LYS A 38 -2.57 2.40 12.09
C LYS A 38 -3.89 1.75 11.71
N ALA A 39 -3.96 1.27 10.47
CA ALA A 39 -5.05 0.43 10.03
C ALA A 39 -5.12 -0.83 10.90
N THR A 40 -6.33 -1.29 11.19
CA THR A 40 -6.57 -2.54 11.90
C THR A 40 -6.68 -3.71 10.93
N ALA A 41 -6.73 -4.93 11.47
CA ALA A 41 -6.79 -6.14 10.65
C ALA A 41 -8.03 -6.13 9.74
N GLY A 42 -7.83 -6.26 8.42
CA GLY A 42 -8.95 -6.30 7.47
C GLY A 42 -9.60 -4.96 7.16
N GLU A 43 -9.10 -3.84 7.68
CA GLU A 43 -9.68 -2.51 7.44
C GLU A 43 -9.27 -1.93 6.07
N VAL A 44 -8.07 -2.27 5.62
CA VAL A 44 -7.52 -1.80 4.34
C VAL A 44 -7.05 -2.99 3.51
N GLU A 45 -7.46 -2.98 2.24
CA GLU A 45 -6.97 -3.89 1.22
C GLU A 45 -5.81 -3.22 0.48
N VAL A 46 -4.69 -3.92 0.33
CA VAL A 46 -3.49 -3.45 -0.35
C VAL A 46 -3.21 -4.36 -1.54
N GLU A 47 -3.18 -3.76 -2.74
CA GLU A 47 -2.84 -4.40 -4.00
C GLU A 47 -1.40 -4.04 -4.39
N LEU A 48 -0.57 -5.05 -4.65
CA LEU A 48 0.74 -4.89 -5.28
C LEU A 48 0.64 -5.23 -6.77
N LYS A 49 0.93 -4.26 -7.61
CA LYS A 49 0.94 -4.37 -9.07
C LYS A 49 2.35 -4.17 -9.61
N TRP A 50 2.80 -5.09 -10.44
CA TRP A 50 3.97 -4.90 -11.28
C TRP A 50 3.58 -4.09 -12.50
N LEU A 51 4.26 -2.97 -12.73
CA LEU A 51 3.98 -2.10 -13.87
C LEU A 51 4.80 -2.49 -15.11
N GLY A 52 5.95 -3.14 -14.92
CA GLY A 52 6.85 -3.49 -16.01
C GLY A 52 7.35 -2.27 -16.78
N GLU A 53 7.78 -2.52 -18.00
CA GLU A 53 8.14 -1.49 -18.98
C GLU A 53 6.91 -0.85 -19.62
N TRP A 54 7.09 0.31 -20.25
CA TRP A 54 6.00 1.07 -20.88
C TRP A 54 5.19 0.30 -21.95
N TRP A 55 5.76 -0.77 -22.51
CA TRP A 55 5.14 -1.65 -23.50
C TRP A 55 4.51 -2.92 -22.91
N GLN A 56 4.74 -3.19 -21.61
CA GLN A 56 4.21 -4.37 -20.93
C GLN A 56 2.85 -4.07 -20.29
N ILE A 57 1.99 -5.08 -20.21
CA ILE A 57 0.71 -4.97 -19.53
C ILE A 57 0.96 -5.11 -18.02
N PRO A 58 0.56 -4.13 -17.18
CA PRO A 58 0.70 -4.24 -15.75
C PRO A 58 -0.01 -5.47 -15.19
N LYS A 59 0.64 -6.18 -14.28
CA LYS A 59 0.14 -7.41 -13.67
C LYS A 59 -0.07 -7.22 -12.18
N VAL A 60 -1.28 -7.52 -11.71
CA VAL A 60 -1.52 -7.65 -10.27
C VAL A 60 -0.76 -8.89 -9.78
N LEU A 61 0.16 -8.68 -8.85
CA LEU A 61 0.93 -9.78 -8.27
C LEU A 61 0.15 -10.39 -7.12
N GLU A 62 -0.29 -9.54 -6.19
CA GLU A 62 -0.91 -10.01 -4.96
C GLU A 62 -1.78 -8.92 -4.35
N THR A 63 -2.87 -9.32 -3.71
CA THR A 63 -3.76 -8.44 -2.94
C THR A 63 -3.90 -9.02 -1.55
N LYS A 64 -3.64 -8.21 -0.52
CA LYS A 64 -3.70 -8.61 0.90
C LYS A 64 -4.39 -7.55 1.72
N ASN A 65 -4.99 -7.98 2.82
CA ASN A 65 -5.46 -7.06 3.84
C ASN A 65 -4.36 -6.75 4.85
N THR A 66 -4.45 -5.58 5.48
CA THR A 66 -3.61 -5.20 6.62
C THR A 66 -3.75 -6.19 7.76
N ASP A 67 -2.65 -6.46 8.46
CA ASP A 67 -2.61 -7.24 9.70
C ASP A 67 -3.10 -6.41 10.91
N ALA A 68 -3.11 -7.02 12.10
CA ALA A 68 -3.53 -6.36 13.34
C ALA A 68 -2.63 -5.19 13.76
N SER A 69 -1.45 -5.08 13.16
CA SER A 69 -0.47 -4.01 13.37
C SER A 69 -0.44 -2.99 12.22
N GLY A 70 -1.39 -3.07 11.28
CA GLY A 70 -1.46 -2.19 10.11
C GLY A 70 -0.35 -2.41 9.09
N ASN A 71 0.33 -3.55 9.15
CA ASN A 71 1.37 -3.91 8.19
C ASN A 71 0.80 -4.80 7.09
N VAL A 72 1.48 -4.80 5.95
CA VAL A 72 1.28 -5.76 4.87
C VAL A 72 2.64 -6.16 4.32
N ASP A 73 2.84 -7.45 4.10
CA ASP A 73 4.08 -7.98 3.54
C ASP A 73 3.79 -8.75 2.25
N PHE A 74 4.50 -8.41 1.19
CA PHE A 74 4.42 -9.04 -0.12
C PHE A 74 5.73 -9.75 -0.47
N VAL A 75 5.62 -10.93 -1.07
CA VAL A 75 6.76 -11.68 -1.61
C VAL A 75 6.70 -11.55 -3.13
N GLY A 76 7.58 -10.73 -3.72
CA GLY A 76 7.56 -10.44 -5.16
C GLY A 76 8.35 -11.46 -5.99
N SER A 77 7.97 -11.62 -7.27
CA SER A 77 8.81 -12.25 -8.30
C SER A 77 9.55 -11.18 -9.12
N HIS A 78 10.80 -11.50 -9.46
CA HIS A 78 11.74 -10.65 -10.17
C HIS A 78 11.36 -10.56 -11.66
N ASP A 79 10.46 -9.63 -12.01
CA ASP A 79 10.16 -9.31 -13.41
C ASP A 79 10.65 -7.89 -13.82
N SER A 80 10.69 -6.89 -12.91
CA SER A 80 11.41 -5.59 -13.07
C SER A 80 11.41 -4.74 -11.78
N ASP A 81 12.06 -3.57 -11.74
CA ASP A 81 12.09 -2.63 -10.59
C ASP A 81 10.88 -1.68 -10.49
N ASN A 82 9.85 -1.83 -11.34
CA ASN A 82 8.73 -0.87 -11.42
C ASN A 82 7.45 -1.44 -10.81
N TYR A 83 7.13 -1.04 -9.58
CA TYR A 83 5.95 -1.52 -8.85
C TYR A 83 5.03 -0.38 -8.41
N ARG A 84 3.75 -0.71 -8.21
CA ARG A 84 2.74 0.17 -7.64
C ARG A 84 2.01 -0.56 -6.53
N MET A 85 2.03 0.03 -5.33
CA MET A 85 1.24 -0.40 -4.20
C MET A 85 0.02 0.49 -4.08
N THR A 86 -1.18 -0.08 -4.06
CA THR A 86 -2.43 0.66 -3.92
C THR A 86 -3.15 0.15 -2.68
N ALA A 87 -3.34 1.01 -1.69
CA ALA A 87 -4.20 0.72 -0.55
C ALA A 87 -5.58 1.29 -0.77
N LYS A 88 -6.58 0.55 -0.32
CA LYS A 88 -7.99 0.88 -0.42
C LYS A 88 -8.65 0.64 0.92
N HIS A 89 -9.15 1.71 1.53
CA HIS A 89 -9.94 1.59 2.74
C HIS A 89 -11.30 0.97 2.43
N ILE A 90 -11.63 -0.15 3.08
CA ILE A 90 -12.80 -0.94 2.69
C ILE A 90 -14.11 -0.18 2.96
N GLN A 91 -14.16 0.60 4.04
CA GLN A 91 -15.35 1.32 4.47
C GLN A 91 -15.55 2.64 3.71
N SER A 92 -14.55 3.52 3.70
CA SER A 92 -14.68 4.83 3.03
C SER A 92 -14.47 4.77 1.52
N LYS A 93 -13.92 3.67 1.00
CA LYS A 93 -13.50 3.51 -0.41
C LYS A 93 -12.40 4.47 -0.85
N ASP A 94 -11.75 5.15 0.09
CA ASP A 94 -10.57 5.97 -0.21
C ASP A 94 -9.43 5.08 -0.71
N GLU A 95 -8.74 5.57 -1.73
CA GLU A 95 -7.62 4.87 -2.35
C GLU A 95 -6.38 5.75 -2.30
N TYR A 96 -5.26 5.14 -1.93
CA TYR A 96 -3.94 5.75 -1.94
C TYR A 96 -2.98 4.85 -2.71
N ALA A 97 -2.29 5.41 -3.70
CA ALA A 97 -1.32 4.67 -4.50
C ALA A 97 0.07 5.26 -4.33
N LEU A 98 1.02 4.38 -4.04
CA LEU A 98 2.45 4.67 -3.96
C LEU A 98 3.17 3.92 -5.08
N ARG A 99 4.04 4.63 -5.80
CA ARG A 99 4.98 3.99 -6.72
C ARG A 99 6.22 3.58 -5.94
N ILE A 100 6.69 2.37 -6.18
CA ILE A 100 7.92 1.83 -5.60
C ILE A 100 8.88 1.64 -6.76
N GLU A 101 9.99 2.36 -6.70
CA GLU A 101 11.12 2.36 -7.63
C GLU A 101 12.37 1.82 -6.93
#